data_AF-A0A9P4Y3L4-F1
#
_entry.id   AF-A0A9P4Y3L4-F1
#
_cell.length_a   1.000
_cell.length_b   1.000
_cell.length_c   1.000
_cell.angle_alpha   90.00
_cell.angle_beta   90.00
_cell.angle_gamma   90.00
#
_symmetry.space_group_name_H-M   'P 1'
#
loop_
_entity.id
_entity.type
_entity.pdbx_description
1 polymer ?
#
loop_
_entity_poly.entity_id
_entity_poly.type
_entity_poly.pdbx_seq_one_letter_code
_entity_poly.pdbx_strand_id
1 'polypeptide(L)'
;MGRSFRPARVYQTAKTSLAHPRKSRGEVVVPPVWLKVIEKIPPSEILTRPKPTPHREPDARQRRPKNLFKPQRISFPEDELRRTFFKDHPWELARPRIAVEYDGKDARHVNWERGLAQPGMQVTGESVIQRQLWLMQHGLPERVQNEATGDF
;
A
#
# COMPACT_ATOMS: atom_id res chain seq x y z
N MET A 1 13.42 18.67 -22.99
CA MET A 1 14.74 17.99 -23.09
C MET A 1 14.91 17.06 -21.90
N GLY A 2 15.21 15.77 -22.12
CA GLY A 2 15.48 14.81 -21.03
C GLY A 2 16.98 14.60 -20.84
N ARG A 3 17.48 14.69 -19.60
CA ARG A 3 18.86 14.31 -19.27
C ARG A 3 19.01 12.78 -19.33
N SER A 4 20.09 12.28 -19.90
CA SER A 4 20.38 10.84 -19.93
C SER A 4 21.00 10.41 -18.59
N PHE A 5 20.22 9.73 -17.75
CA PHE A 5 20.71 9.12 -16.51
C PHE A 5 21.04 7.64 -16.76
N ARG A 6 22.21 7.18 -16.31
CA ARG A 6 22.63 5.76 -16.39
C ARG A 6 23.02 5.16 -15.02
N PRO A 7 22.18 5.32 -13.96
CA PRO A 7 22.54 4.91 -12.60
C PRO A 7 22.72 3.40 -12.46
N ALA A 8 21.92 2.59 -13.17
CA ALA A 8 22.02 1.13 -13.13
C ALA A 8 23.35 0.60 -13.70
N ARG A 9 24.09 1.40 -14.48
CA ARG A 9 25.35 0.99 -15.12
C ARG A 9 26.60 1.46 -14.38
N VAL A 10 26.47 2.12 -13.23
CA VAL A 10 27.60 2.67 -12.46
C VAL A 10 28.66 1.61 -12.16
N TYR A 11 28.23 0.42 -11.73
CA TYR A 11 29.13 -0.72 -11.48
C TYR A 11 29.92 -1.11 -12.74
N GLN A 12 29.24 -1.28 -13.88
CA GLN A 12 29.87 -1.65 -15.14
C GLN A 12 30.86 -0.58 -15.58
N THR A 13 30.47 0.70 -15.54
CA THR A 13 31.34 1.81 -15.94
C THR A 13 32.58 1.94 -15.05
N ALA A 14 32.44 1.73 -13.74
CA ALA A 14 33.56 1.76 -12.81
C ALA A 14 34.48 0.55 -13.00
N LYS A 15 33.93 -0.64 -13.26
CA LYS A 15 34.73 -1.83 -13.57
C LYS A 15 35.53 -1.64 -14.86
N THR A 16 34.93 -1.05 -15.90
CA THR A 16 35.61 -0.75 -17.16
C THR A 16 36.70 0.31 -16.99
N SER A 17 36.47 1.37 -16.21
CA SER A 17 37.48 2.42 -15.98
C SER A 17 38.67 1.94 -15.15
N LEU A 18 38.44 1.01 -14.21
CA LEU A 18 39.49 0.36 -13.43
C LEU A 18 40.31 -0.63 -14.27
N ALA A 19 39.68 -1.32 -15.23
CA ALA A 19 40.37 -2.24 -16.13
C ALA A 19 41.31 -1.52 -17.12
N HIS A 20 40.99 -0.28 -17.50
CA HIS A 20 41.78 0.55 -18.42
C HIS A 20 42.16 1.88 -17.78
N PRO A 21 43.06 1.89 -16.77
CA PRO A 21 43.41 3.09 -16.05
C PRO A 21 44.18 4.07 -16.94
N ARG A 22 43.80 5.36 -16.90
CA ARG A 22 44.44 6.43 -17.69
C ARG A 22 45.74 6.97 -17.09
N LYS A 23 46.28 6.37 -16.02
CA LYS A 23 47.41 6.92 -15.27
C LYS A 23 48.76 6.68 -15.95
N SER A 24 49.59 7.71 -15.89
CA SER A 24 51.02 7.67 -16.21
C SER A 24 51.77 6.74 -15.26
N ARG A 25 52.88 6.19 -15.74
CA ARG A 25 53.78 5.21 -15.12
C ARG A 25 53.91 5.39 -13.59
N GLY A 26 53.34 4.47 -12.79
CA GLY A 26 53.69 4.29 -11.37
C GLY A 26 52.57 4.48 -10.32
N GLU A 27 51.37 4.92 -10.69
CA GLU A 27 50.35 5.26 -9.70
C GLU A 27 49.30 4.13 -9.51
N VAL A 28 49.21 3.61 -8.28
CA VAL A 28 48.28 2.51 -7.92
C VAL A 28 46.83 3.00 -7.94
N VAL A 29 45.97 2.32 -8.70
CA VAL A 29 44.54 2.64 -8.79
C VAL A 29 43.80 1.87 -7.71
N VAL A 30 43.45 2.55 -6.62
CA VAL A 30 42.63 1.97 -5.56
C VAL A 30 41.16 1.97 -6.00
N PRO A 31 40.47 0.81 -6.02
CA PRO A 31 39.06 0.76 -6.39
C PRO A 31 38.19 1.44 -5.32
N PRO A 32 37.04 2.02 -5.69
CA PRO A 32 36.10 2.58 -4.73
C PRO A 32 35.59 1.51 -3.75
N VAL A 33 35.50 1.86 -2.47
CA VAL A 33 35.05 0.94 -1.40
C VAL A 33 33.67 0.34 -1.68
N TRP A 34 32.77 1.09 -2.30
CA TRP A 34 31.40 0.65 -2.63
C TRP A 34 31.36 -0.40 -3.75
N LEU A 35 32.39 -0.53 -4.58
CA LEU A 35 32.38 -1.42 -5.75
C LEU A 35 32.22 -2.89 -5.34
N LYS A 36 32.90 -3.30 -4.26
CA LYS A 36 32.81 -4.65 -3.68
C LYS A 36 31.41 -4.97 -3.14
N VAL A 37 30.67 -3.96 -2.70
CA VAL A 37 29.29 -4.12 -2.18
C VAL A 37 28.33 -4.36 -3.33
N ILE A 38 28.40 -3.53 -4.38
CA ILE A 38 27.49 -3.64 -5.55
C ILE A 38 27.76 -4.92 -6.35
N GLU A 39 28.99 -5.45 -6.34
CA GLU A 39 29.29 -6.76 -6.93
C GLU A 39 28.46 -7.89 -6.31
N LYS A 40 28.20 -7.82 -4.99
CA LYS A 40 27.39 -8.82 -4.27
C LYS A 40 25.90 -8.56 -4.36
N ILE A 41 25.51 -7.30 -4.57
CA ILE A 41 24.11 -6.86 -4.58
C ILE A 41 23.86 -6.10 -5.90
N PRO A 42 23.54 -6.81 -6.98
CA PRO A 42 23.25 -6.16 -8.25
C PRO A 42 21.94 -5.34 -8.18
N PRO A 43 21.81 -4.26 -8.96
CA PRO A 43 20.57 -3.49 -9.02
C PRO A 43 19.43 -4.34 -9.60
N SER A 44 18.21 -4.09 -9.14
CA SER A 44 17.00 -4.74 -9.67
C SER A 44 16.64 -4.21 -11.06
N GLU A 45 15.82 -4.97 -11.79
CA GLU A 45 15.20 -4.50 -13.01
C GLU A 45 14.30 -3.28 -12.73
N ILE A 46 14.42 -2.26 -13.57
CA ILE A 46 13.65 -1.01 -13.48
C ILE A 46 13.07 -0.70 -14.86
N LEU A 47 12.06 0.18 -14.92
CA LEU A 47 11.43 0.65 -16.16
C LEU A 47 10.67 -0.41 -16.98
N THR A 48 10.36 -1.55 -16.38
CA THR A 48 9.39 -2.49 -16.91
C THR A 48 7.97 -2.14 -16.44
N ARG A 49 6.98 -2.38 -17.30
CA ARG A 49 5.56 -2.19 -16.96
C ARG A 49 4.93 -3.57 -16.74
N PRO A 50 4.93 -4.10 -15.51
CA PRO A 50 4.28 -5.38 -15.23
C PRO A 50 2.76 -5.23 -15.28
N LYS A 51 2.06 -6.35 -15.48
CA LYS A 51 0.60 -6.40 -15.30
C LYS A 51 0.29 -6.32 -13.80
N PRO A 52 -0.52 -5.36 -13.33
CA PRO A 52 -0.87 -5.23 -11.92
C PRO A 52 -1.83 -6.34 -11.47
N THR A 53 -1.83 -6.59 -10.15
CA THR A 53 -2.80 -7.50 -9.52
C THR A 53 -4.23 -6.99 -9.74
N PRO A 54 -5.16 -7.84 -10.21
CA PRO A 54 -6.56 -7.44 -10.36
C PRO A 54 -7.25 -7.39 -8.99
N HIS A 55 -7.90 -6.27 -8.67
CA HIS A 55 -8.79 -6.11 -7.51
C HIS A 55 -10.26 -6.33 -7.88
N ARG A 56 -10.59 -6.32 -9.17
CA ARG A 56 -11.93 -6.59 -9.71
C ARG A 56 -11.82 -7.48 -10.94
N GLU A 57 -12.83 -8.29 -11.15
CA GLU A 57 -12.91 -9.11 -12.35
C GLU A 57 -12.98 -8.24 -13.61
N PRO A 58 -12.23 -8.57 -14.67
CA PRO A 58 -12.29 -7.83 -15.92
C PRO A 58 -13.65 -8.06 -16.60
N ASP A 59 -14.15 -7.04 -17.29
CA ASP A 59 -15.39 -7.16 -18.07
C ASP A 59 -15.20 -8.15 -19.23
N ALA A 60 -15.88 -9.30 -19.14
CA ALA A 60 -15.82 -10.37 -20.14
C ALA A 60 -16.32 -9.94 -21.53
N ARG A 61 -17.10 -8.85 -21.62
CA ARG A 61 -17.61 -8.32 -22.90
C ARG A 61 -16.57 -7.47 -23.62
N GLN A 62 -15.51 -7.05 -22.94
CA GLN A 62 -14.51 -6.15 -23.50
C GLN A 62 -13.50 -6.89 -24.37
N ARG A 63 -13.70 -6.88 -25.69
CA ARG A 63 -12.82 -7.57 -26.67
C ARG A 63 -11.41 -6.97 -26.79
N ARG A 64 -11.25 -5.67 -26.48
CA ARG A 64 -9.96 -4.94 -26.55
C ARG A 64 -9.79 -4.02 -25.33
N PRO A 65 -9.36 -4.56 -24.19
CA PRO A 65 -9.19 -3.78 -22.96
C PRO A 65 -8.06 -2.76 -23.10
N LYS A 66 -8.35 -1.51 -22.72
CA LYS A 66 -7.35 -0.45 -22.54
C LYS A 66 -6.84 -0.49 -21.10
N ASN A 67 -5.71 0.16 -20.82
CA ASN A 67 -5.17 0.32 -19.46
C ASN A 67 -4.73 -0.98 -18.76
N LEU A 68 -4.28 -1.99 -19.51
CA LEU A 68 -3.81 -3.28 -18.97
C LEU A 68 -2.68 -3.17 -17.94
N PHE A 69 -1.82 -2.15 -18.07
CA PHE A 69 -0.68 -1.90 -17.18
C PHE A 69 -0.97 -0.81 -16.14
N LYS A 70 -2.22 -0.33 -16.05
CA LYS A 70 -2.62 0.70 -15.10
C LYS A 70 -3.07 0.02 -13.81
N PRO A 71 -2.52 0.40 -12.64
CA PRO A 71 -3.02 -0.07 -11.35
C PRO A 71 -4.53 0.18 -11.20
N GLN A 72 -5.25 -0.82 -10.71
CA GLN A 72 -6.69 -0.71 -10.47
C GLN A 72 -6.97 0.06 -9.18
N ARG A 73 -8.13 0.72 -9.10
CA ARG A 73 -8.57 1.38 -7.86
C ARG A 73 -8.99 0.30 -6.86
N ILE A 74 -8.44 0.37 -5.64
CA ILE A 74 -8.83 -0.49 -4.53
C ILE A 74 -10.20 -0.02 -4.00
N SER A 75 -11.09 -0.95 -3.73
CA SER A 75 -12.41 -0.69 -3.17
C SER A 75 -12.81 -1.83 -2.26
N PHE A 76 -13.42 -1.49 -1.13
CA PHE A 76 -13.84 -2.46 -0.14
C PHE A 76 -15.35 -2.35 0.15
N PRO A 77 -16.03 -3.44 0.57
CA PRO A 77 -17.44 -3.40 0.96
C PRO A 77 -17.76 -2.32 2.01
N GLU A 78 -16.82 -2.08 2.92
CA GLU A 78 -16.88 -1.09 4.00
C GLU A 78 -17.01 0.33 3.46
N ASP A 79 -16.49 0.63 2.26
CA ASP A 79 -16.52 1.99 1.69
C ASP A 79 -17.94 2.51 1.49
N GLU A 80 -18.89 1.64 1.14
CA GLU A 80 -20.31 2.02 1.02
C GLU A 80 -20.92 2.23 2.41
N LEU A 81 -20.57 1.41 3.41
CA LEU A 81 -21.00 1.59 4.81
C LEU A 81 -20.47 2.91 5.40
N ARG A 82 -19.23 3.29 5.08
CA ARG A 82 -18.67 4.58 5.51
C ARG A 82 -19.48 5.74 4.94
N ARG A 83 -19.84 5.66 3.66
CA ARG A 83 -20.61 6.72 2.99
C ARG A 83 -21.99 6.91 3.60
N THR A 84 -22.69 5.82 3.91
CA THR A 84 -24.01 5.91 4.56
C THR A 84 -23.86 6.46 5.97
N PHE A 85 -22.94 5.90 6.77
CA PHE A 85 -22.76 6.28 8.17
C PHE A 85 -22.41 7.78 8.35
N PHE A 86 -21.42 8.29 7.62
CA PHE A 86 -21.00 9.69 7.76
C PHE A 86 -21.97 10.69 7.11
N LYS A 87 -22.86 10.22 6.23
CA LYS A 87 -23.95 11.04 5.71
C LYS A 87 -25.03 11.26 6.77
N ASP A 88 -25.35 10.22 7.53
CA ASP A 88 -26.35 10.29 8.59
C ASP A 88 -25.80 10.97 9.85
N HIS A 89 -24.49 10.85 10.10
CA HIS A 89 -23.77 11.44 11.23
C HIS A 89 -22.69 12.43 10.79
N PRO A 90 -23.05 13.58 10.19
CA PRO A 90 -22.07 14.53 9.64
C PRO A 90 -21.13 15.10 10.70
N TRP A 91 -21.59 15.21 11.96
CA TRP A 91 -20.80 15.75 13.06
C TRP A 91 -19.75 14.78 13.62
N GLU A 92 -19.80 13.48 13.30
CA GLU A 92 -18.72 12.55 13.65
C GLU A 92 -17.42 12.91 12.92
N LEU A 93 -17.49 13.59 11.77
CA LEU A 93 -16.32 14.11 11.06
C LEU A 93 -15.64 15.28 11.79
N ALA A 94 -16.34 15.98 12.68
CA ALA A 94 -15.76 17.05 13.47
C ALA A 94 -14.92 16.52 14.64
N ARG A 95 -15.11 15.24 15.00
CA ARG A 95 -14.37 14.60 16.09
C ARG A 95 -12.91 14.36 15.66
N PRO A 96 -11.90 14.86 16.40
CA PRO A 96 -10.50 14.66 16.05
C PRO A 96 -10.12 13.17 16.02
N ARG A 97 -9.41 12.74 14.97
CA ARG A 97 -8.94 11.37 14.80
C ARG A 97 -7.47 11.33 14.41
N ILE A 98 -6.74 10.39 14.98
CA ILE A 98 -5.32 10.16 14.68
C ILE A 98 -5.25 9.11 13.56
N ALA A 99 -4.68 9.50 12.42
CA ALA A 99 -4.43 8.60 11.29
C ALA A 99 -3.01 8.00 11.30
N VAL A 100 -2.17 8.45 12.24
CA VAL A 100 -0.80 7.93 12.41
C VAL A 100 -0.86 6.60 13.15
N GLU A 101 -0.38 5.55 12.50
CA GLU A 101 -0.21 4.24 13.10
C GLU A 101 1.04 4.21 14.01
N TYR A 102 0.99 3.44 15.10
CA TYR A 102 2.14 3.24 15.99
C TYR A 102 3.08 2.13 15.48
N ASP A 103 2.58 0.89 15.45
CA ASP A 103 3.33 -0.31 15.06
C ASP A 103 2.70 -1.10 13.89
N GLY A 104 1.54 -0.66 13.40
CA GLY A 104 0.76 -1.31 12.34
C GLY A 104 0.17 -2.67 12.74
N LYS A 105 0.05 -2.97 14.05
CA LYS A 105 -0.47 -4.25 14.57
C LYS A 105 -1.74 -4.07 15.41
N ASP A 106 -2.35 -2.91 15.35
CA ASP A 106 -3.65 -2.60 15.95
C ASP A 106 -4.71 -3.64 15.56
N ALA A 107 -4.80 -3.98 14.27
CA ALA A 107 -5.77 -4.94 13.76
C ALA A 107 -5.67 -6.36 14.37
N ARG A 108 -4.54 -6.73 14.99
CA ARG A 108 -4.35 -8.07 15.58
C ARG A 108 -5.07 -8.27 16.91
N HIS A 109 -5.37 -7.18 17.62
CA HIS A 109 -5.94 -7.21 18.97
C HIS A 109 -7.43 -6.90 18.96
N VAL A 110 -7.99 -6.67 17.78
CA VAL A 110 -9.38 -6.29 17.59
C VAL A 110 -10.22 -7.54 17.35
N ASN A 111 -11.25 -7.73 18.18
CA ASN A 111 -12.26 -8.76 17.96
C ASN A 111 -13.66 -8.13 17.87
N TRP A 112 -14.14 -8.00 16.63
CA TRP A 112 -15.45 -7.45 16.30
C TRP A 112 -16.63 -8.33 16.72
N GLU A 113 -16.42 -9.56 17.19
CA GLU A 113 -17.45 -10.40 17.82
C GLU A 113 -17.93 -9.82 19.16
N ARG A 114 -17.02 -9.21 19.92
CA ARG A 114 -17.25 -8.81 21.31
C ARG A 114 -18.03 -7.51 21.46
N GLY A 115 -18.00 -6.64 20.44
CA GLY A 115 -18.70 -5.36 20.44
C GLY A 115 -17.90 -4.23 19.78
N LEU A 116 -18.33 -2.99 20.03
CA LEU A 116 -17.74 -1.77 19.46
C LEU A 116 -16.45 -1.34 20.16
N ALA A 117 -16.40 -1.48 21.49
CA ALA A 117 -15.24 -1.10 22.29
C ALA A 117 -14.12 -2.13 22.13
N GLN A 118 -12.97 -1.67 21.64
CA GLN A 118 -11.82 -2.52 21.37
C GLN A 118 -10.61 -2.06 22.20
N PRO A 119 -9.73 -2.98 22.66
CA PRO A 119 -8.57 -2.61 23.45
C PRO A 119 -7.64 -1.65 22.68
N GLY A 120 -7.26 -0.54 23.31
CA GLY A 120 -6.32 0.41 22.73
C GLY A 120 -6.86 1.24 21.57
N MET A 121 -8.15 1.14 21.25
CA MET A 121 -8.78 1.92 20.19
C MET A 121 -9.96 2.73 20.74
N GLN A 122 -10.06 3.98 20.30
CA GLN A 122 -11.23 4.80 20.59
C GLN A 122 -12.42 4.30 19.78
N VAL A 123 -13.58 4.21 20.42
CA VAL A 123 -14.85 3.96 19.72
C VAL A 123 -15.10 5.13 18.79
N THR A 124 -15.20 4.88 17.49
CA THR A 124 -15.42 5.88 16.42
C THR A 124 -16.44 5.35 15.42
N GLY A 125 -16.84 6.16 14.45
CA GLY A 125 -17.62 5.64 13.32
C GLY A 125 -17.02 4.40 12.65
N GLU A 126 -15.69 4.25 12.64
CA GLU A 126 -15.04 3.07 12.05
C GLU A 126 -15.34 1.79 12.84
N SER A 127 -15.44 1.86 14.18
CA SER A 127 -15.83 0.68 14.96
C SER A 127 -17.26 0.23 14.66
N VAL A 128 -18.15 1.18 14.37
CA VAL A 128 -19.54 0.88 13.97
C VAL A 128 -19.55 0.16 12.62
N ILE A 129 -18.83 0.71 11.64
CA ILE A 129 -18.73 0.13 10.29
C ILE A 129 -18.18 -1.30 10.33
N GLN A 130 -17.11 -1.54 11.09
CA GLN A 130 -16.48 -2.86 11.19
C GLN A 130 -17.35 -3.88 11.92
N ARG A 131 -18.01 -3.48 13.01
CA ARG A 131 -18.98 -4.32 13.70
C ARG A 131 -20.17 -4.66 12.81
N GLN A 132 -20.69 -3.68 12.09
CA GLN A 132 -21.77 -3.87 11.13
C GLN A 132 -21.36 -4.84 10.02
N LEU A 133 -20.17 -4.68 9.44
CA LEU A 133 -19.64 -5.60 8.44
C LEU A 133 -19.52 -7.03 8.99
N TRP A 134 -18.99 -7.17 10.20
CA TRP A 134 -18.84 -8.47 10.86
C TRP A 134 -20.20 -9.17 11.03
N LEU A 135 -21.22 -8.44 11.51
CA LEU A 135 -22.58 -8.95 11.67
C LEU A 135 -23.23 -9.34 10.32
N MET A 136 -22.99 -8.54 9.27
CA MET A 136 -23.46 -8.85 7.91
C MET A 136 -22.84 -10.13 7.35
N GLN A 137 -21.55 -10.39 7.63
CA GLN A 137 -20.85 -11.59 7.18
C GLN A 137 -21.33 -12.86 7.94
N HIS A 138 -21.76 -12.71 9.19
CA HIS A 138 -22.18 -13.83 10.05
C HIS A 138 -23.70 -14.08 10.06
N GLY A 139 -24.46 -13.45 9.14
CA GLY A 139 -25.82 -13.89 8.80
C GLY A 139 -26.98 -13.21 9.54
N LEU A 140 -26.78 -12.02 10.11
CA LEU A 140 -27.87 -11.22 10.69
C LEU A 140 -28.27 -10.09 9.72
N PRO A 141 -29.42 -10.15 9.01
CA PRO A 141 -29.79 -9.14 8.02
C PRO A 141 -30.65 -8.00 8.60
N GLU A 142 -30.48 -6.82 8.03
CA GLU A 142 -31.27 -5.56 8.13
C GLU A 142 -31.47 -4.93 9.52
N ARG A 143 -31.84 -5.68 10.56
CA ARG A 143 -31.94 -5.18 11.95
C ARG A 143 -30.60 -4.68 12.50
N VAL A 144 -29.50 -5.22 11.97
CA VAL A 144 -28.11 -4.93 12.35
C VAL A 144 -27.69 -3.48 12.13
N GLN A 145 -28.29 -2.78 11.15
CA GLN A 145 -28.00 -1.35 10.92
C GLN A 145 -28.37 -0.52 12.15
N ASN A 146 -29.49 -0.88 12.80
CA ASN A 146 -29.99 -0.20 13.98
C ASN A 146 -29.30 -0.68 15.27
N GLU A 147 -28.79 -1.91 15.31
CA GLU A 147 -28.13 -2.48 16.48
C GLU A 147 -26.73 -1.90 16.68
N ALA A 148 -25.88 -1.93 15.64
CA ALA A 148 -24.52 -1.38 15.73
C ALA A 148 -24.52 0.15 15.89
N THR A 149 -25.50 0.84 15.31
CA THR A 149 -25.67 2.29 15.49
C THR A 149 -26.33 2.62 16.82
N GLY A 150 -27.21 1.75 17.35
CA GLY A 150 -27.86 1.94 18.64
C GLY A 150 -26.92 1.73 19.83
N ASP A 151 -25.88 0.91 19.66
CA ASP A 151 -24.82 0.71 20.64
C ASP A 151 -23.76 1.84 20.65
N PHE A 152 -23.79 2.76 19.68
CA PHE A 152 -22.84 3.88 19.50
C PHE A 152 -23.39 5.20 20.05
#